data_AF-A0A135TEC1-F1
#
_entry.id   AF-A0A135TEC1-F1
#
_cell.length_a   1.000
_cell.length_b   1.000
_cell.length_c   1.000
_cell.angle_alpha   90.00
_cell.angle_beta   90.00
_cell.angle_gamma   90.00
#
_symmetry.space_group_name_H-M   'P 1'
#
loop_
_entity.id
_entity.type
_entity.pdbx_description
1 polymer ?
#
loop_
_entity_poly.entity_id
_entity_poly.type
_entity_poly.pdbx_seq_one_letter_code
_entity_poly.pdbx_strand_id
1 'polypeptide(L)'
;MSGLTRRFAGIFEDAPIKYEPVRFQRAGFHDLRHEPKTPYEGAPTAENEAAWNALLSVGVVAVSERESSRLTNGTASTVHDPKTHVVELEMFHQFHCLKWLRDQFWELNAALGDPAKFIDFPQRINHTDYLRQVIECHGDMTPITFEWIPEIHGFIAHHSTEHQCRNFDDIFQWATLRNTTGLRADGKHKNVELKHPESFD
;
A
#
# COMPACT_ATOMS: atom_id res chain seq x y z
N MET A 1 26.57 7.52 26.51
CA MET A 1 26.95 6.81 25.27
C MET A 1 26.09 7.37 24.16
N SER A 2 26.68 8.18 23.28
CA SER A 2 26.00 8.81 22.15
C SER A 2 25.67 7.73 21.12
N GLY A 3 24.42 7.29 21.08
CA GLY A 3 23.95 6.42 20.00
C GLY A 3 24.04 7.19 18.69
N LEU A 4 24.97 6.81 17.83
CA LEU A 4 24.94 7.25 16.44
C LEU A 4 23.62 6.75 15.84
N THR A 5 22.64 7.63 15.69
CA THR A 5 21.57 7.44 14.71
C THR A 5 22.24 7.24 13.36
N ARG A 6 22.34 5.99 12.93
CA ARG A 6 22.77 5.62 11.59
C ARG A 6 21.78 6.32 10.66
N ARG A 7 22.21 7.40 10.00
CA ARG A 7 21.40 8.02 8.96
C ARG A 7 21.30 6.99 7.84
N PHE A 8 20.10 6.53 7.54
CA PHE A 8 19.84 5.82 6.31
C PHE A 8 20.25 6.75 5.16
N ALA A 9 21.34 6.40 4.47
CA ALA A 9 21.68 7.06 3.22
C ALA A 9 20.71 6.53 2.17
N GLY A 10 19.94 7.42 1.54
CA GLY A 10 19.02 7.04 0.48
C GLY A 10 19.76 6.31 -0.64
N ILE A 11 19.19 5.20 -1.10
CA ILE A 11 19.75 4.41 -2.20
C ILE A 11 19.58 5.14 -3.52
N PHE A 12 18.54 5.95 -3.69
CA PHE A 12 18.30 6.73 -4.90
C PHE A 12 18.72 8.18 -4.66
N GLU A 13 19.86 8.60 -5.21
CA GLU A 13 20.36 9.98 -5.06
C GLU A 13 19.62 10.97 -5.96
N ASP A 14 19.01 10.47 -7.03
CA ASP A 14 18.29 11.19 -8.06
C ASP A 14 16.76 11.09 -7.91
N ALA A 15 16.27 10.37 -6.90
CA ALA A 15 14.84 10.27 -6.63
C ALA A 15 14.26 11.69 -6.39
N PRO A 16 13.29 12.14 -7.19
CA PRO A 16 12.75 13.49 -7.12
C PRO A 16 11.73 13.62 -5.98
N ILE A 17 12.10 13.26 -4.75
CA ILE A 17 11.22 13.26 -3.59
C ILE A 17 10.82 14.70 -3.25
N LYS A 18 9.52 14.97 -3.38
CA LYS A 18 8.89 16.24 -3.01
C LYS A 18 7.79 15.95 -2.02
N TYR A 19 7.68 16.81 -1.01
CA TYR A 19 6.58 16.75 -0.05
C TYR A 19 5.56 17.82 -0.42
N GLU A 20 4.31 17.39 -0.60
CA GLU A 20 3.19 18.29 -0.84
C GLU A 20 2.00 17.90 0.05
N PRO A 21 1.20 18.89 0.50
CA PRO A 21 -0.03 18.60 1.22
C PRO A 21 -1.08 18.06 0.25
N VAL A 22 -1.45 16.79 0.41
CA VAL A 22 -2.54 16.16 -0.35
C VAL A 22 -3.75 15.97 0.56
N ARG A 23 -4.92 16.44 0.14
CA ARG A 23 -6.18 16.09 0.80
C ARG A 23 -6.66 14.76 0.24
N PHE A 24 -6.81 13.76 1.10
CA PHE A 24 -7.36 12.47 0.69
C PHE A 24 -8.80 12.63 0.24
N GLN A 25 -9.14 11.95 -0.85
CA GLN A 25 -10.51 11.72 -1.26
C GLN A 25 -11.18 10.78 -0.25
N ARG A 26 -12.51 10.80 -0.19
CA ARG A 26 -13.34 9.90 0.65
C ARG A 26 -13.36 8.43 0.13
N ALA A 27 -12.30 8.05 -0.57
CA ALA A 27 -12.02 6.70 -1.02
C ALA A 27 -12.18 5.68 0.11
N GLY A 28 -12.94 4.64 -0.16
CA GLY A 28 -13.22 3.55 0.76
C GLY A 28 -14.25 3.84 1.85
N PHE A 29 -14.90 5.00 1.77
CA PHE A 29 -15.98 5.43 2.66
C PHE A 29 -17.17 6.03 1.88
N HIS A 30 -17.29 5.68 0.60
CA HIS A 30 -18.43 6.03 -0.23
C HIS A 30 -19.63 5.12 0.06
N ASP A 31 -20.79 5.74 0.23
CA ASP A 31 -22.11 5.10 0.17
C ASP A 31 -22.98 5.82 -0.86
N LEU A 32 -24.27 5.46 -0.92
CA LEU A 32 -25.22 6.05 -1.84
C LEU A 32 -25.38 7.59 -1.69
N ARG A 33 -24.89 8.18 -0.60
CA ARG A 33 -24.96 9.62 -0.35
C ARG A 33 -23.77 10.37 -0.97
N HIS A 34 -22.70 9.66 -1.35
CA HIS A 34 -21.41 10.24 -1.75
C HIS A 34 -20.89 9.67 -3.07
N GLU A 35 -21.73 9.61 -4.11
CA GLU A 35 -21.28 9.26 -5.47
C GLU A 35 -20.71 10.50 -6.21
N PRO A 36 -19.79 10.34 -7.19
CA PRO A 36 -19.28 9.07 -7.72
C PRO A 36 -18.12 8.48 -6.91
N LYS A 37 -18.06 7.15 -6.85
CA LYS A 37 -16.87 6.39 -6.40
C LYS A 37 -15.62 6.71 -7.23
N THR A 38 -14.44 6.47 -6.65
CA THR A 38 -13.19 6.56 -7.39
C THR A 38 -13.04 5.39 -8.39
N PRO A 39 -12.14 5.51 -9.38
CA PRO A 39 -11.83 4.41 -10.30
C PRO A 39 -11.22 3.17 -9.65
N TYR A 40 -10.90 3.16 -8.34
CA TYR A 40 -10.25 2.03 -7.67
C TYR A 40 -11.21 1.22 -6.80
N GLU A 41 -12.44 1.68 -6.63
CA GLU A 41 -13.43 1.10 -5.72
C GLU A 41 -14.37 0.11 -6.41
N GLY A 42 -15.08 -0.66 -5.58
CA GLY A 42 -16.12 -1.57 -6.02
C GLY A 42 -15.61 -2.90 -6.57
N ALA A 43 -16.58 -3.74 -6.95
CA ALA A 43 -16.33 -5.03 -7.56
C ALA A 43 -15.52 -4.87 -8.85
N PRO A 44 -14.70 -5.86 -9.25
CA PRO A 44 -13.96 -5.81 -10.50
C PRO A 44 -14.85 -5.45 -11.70
N THR A 45 -14.47 -4.38 -12.40
CA THR A 45 -15.01 -3.91 -13.67
C THR A 45 -13.84 -3.66 -14.63
N ALA A 46 -14.10 -3.60 -15.94
CA ALA A 46 -13.04 -3.31 -16.90
C ALA A 46 -12.31 -1.98 -16.61
N GLU A 47 -13.04 -0.98 -16.13
CA GLU A 47 -12.50 0.34 -15.81
C GLU A 47 -11.61 0.31 -14.56
N ASN A 48 -12.09 -0.26 -13.45
CA ASN A 48 -11.30 -0.27 -12.23
C ASN A 48 -10.11 -1.25 -12.32
N GLU A 49 -10.25 -2.36 -13.04
CA GLU A 49 -9.11 -3.24 -13.32
C GLU A 49 -8.04 -2.52 -14.15
N ALA A 50 -8.44 -1.70 -15.13
CA ALA A 50 -7.47 -0.89 -15.88
C ALA A 50 -6.73 0.11 -14.97
N ALA A 51 -7.43 0.75 -14.03
CA ALA A 51 -6.82 1.65 -13.06
C ALA A 51 -5.82 0.91 -12.15
N TRP A 52 -6.21 -0.23 -11.57
CA TRP A 52 -5.32 -1.05 -10.74
C TRP A 52 -4.12 -1.59 -11.52
N ASN A 53 -4.31 -2.02 -12.76
CA ASN A 53 -3.21 -2.48 -13.62
C ASN A 53 -2.23 -1.35 -13.96
N ALA A 54 -2.72 -0.11 -14.12
CA ALA A 54 -1.86 1.04 -14.34
C ALA A 54 -0.94 1.30 -13.13
N LEU A 55 -1.46 1.21 -11.90
CA LEU A 55 -0.64 1.34 -10.68
C LEU A 55 0.46 0.28 -10.58
N LEU A 56 0.13 -0.95 -10.95
CA LEU A 56 1.05 -2.09 -10.89
C LEU A 56 2.02 -2.17 -12.09
N SER A 57 1.85 -1.30 -13.10
CA SER A 57 2.58 -1.39 -14.37
C SER A 57 4.08 -1.10 -14.27
N VAL A 58 4.53 -0.42 -13.20
CA VAL A 58 5.95 -0.13 -12.99
C VAL A 58 6.73 -1.40 -12.61
N GLY A 59 6.15 -2.24 -11.75
CA GLY A 59 6.72 -3.52 -11.34
C GLY A 59 8.15 -3.43 -10.79
N VAL A 60 8.97 -4.41 -11.19
CA VAL A 60 10.40 -4.48 -10.86
C VAL A 60 11.18 -3.50 -11.73
N VAL A 61 12.00 -2.67 -11.11
CA VAL A 61 12.80 -1.63 -11.77
C VAL A 61 14.29 -2.00 -11.82
N ALA A 62 14.99 -1.34 -12.73
CA ALA A 62 16.43 -1.45 -12.89
C ALA A 62 17.15 -0.38 -12.06
N VAL A 63 18.27 -0.74 -11.46
CA VAL A 63 19.20 0.16 -10.77
C VAL A 63 20.64 -0.06 -11.26
N SER A 64 21.46 0.96 -11.15
CA SER A 64 22.87 0.90 -11.51
C SER A 64 23.67 0.04 -10.52
N GLU A 65 24.83 -0.45 -10.96
CA GLU A 65 25.86 -1.04 -10.08
C GLU A 65 26.18 -0.17 -8.84
N ARG A 66 26.24 1.16 -9.03
CA ARG A 66 26.54 2.12 -7.94
C ARG A 66 25.42 2.17 -6.89
N GLU A 67 24.17 2.04 -7.31
CA GLU A 67 23.03 1.94 -6.39
C GLU A 67 22.99 0.57 -5.70
N SER A 68 23.17 -0.51 -6.47
CA SER A 68 23.22 -1.89 -5.96
C SER A 68 24.29 -2.06 -4.88
N SER A 69 25.51 -1.54 -5.10
CA SER A 69 26.62 -1.63 -4.15
C SER A 69 26.40 -0.89 -2.81
N ARG A 70 25.36 -0.07 -2.69
CA ARG A 70 24.95 0.57 -1.42
C ARG A 70 23.94 -0.24 -0.62
N LEU A 71 23.39 -1.30 -1.21
CA LEU A 71 22.54 -2.27 -0.52
C LEU A 71 23.42 -3.19 0.32
N THR A 72 23.00 -3.51 1.55
CA THR A 72 23.76 -4.33 2.51
C THR A 72 24.26 -5.66 1.92
N ASN A 73 23.51 -6.27 1.00
CA ASN A 73 23.87 -7.52 0.31
C ASN A 73 23.84 -7.41 -1.23
N GLY A 74 23.76 -6.20 -1.78
CA GLY A 74 23.49 -6.02 -3.21
C GLY A 74 22.12 -6.56 -3.63
N THR A 75 21.94 -6.75 -4.93
CA THR A 75 20.79 -7.43 -5.53
C THR A 75 21.25 -8.13 -6.82
N ALA A 76 20.44 -9.03 -7.37
CA ALA A 76 20.77 -9.74 -8.60
C ALA A 76 20.87 -8.80 -9.81
N SER A 77 21.79 -9.11 -10.72
CA SER A 77 21.86 -8.45 -12.03
C SER A 77 20.69 -8.89 -12.92
N THR A 78 20.35 -8.06 -13.91
CA THR A 78 19.39 -8.44 -14.94
C THR A 78 19.94 -9.59 -15.79
N VAL A 79 19.05 -10.36 -16.41
CA VAL A 79 19.44 -11.50 -17.28
C VAL A 79 20.22 -11.03 -18.52
N HIS A 80 19.94 -9.82 -19.02
CA HIS A 80 20.48 -9.32 -20.30
C HIS A 80 21.68 -8.39 -20.14
N ASP A 81 21.84 -7.73 -18.99
CA ASP A 81 22.94 -6.83 -18.71
C ASP A 81 23.46 -7.01 -17.27
N PRO A 82 24.68 -7.52 -17.08
CA PRO A 82 25.26 -7.73 -15.75
C PRO A 82 25.58 -6.43 -15.00
N LYS A 83 25.57 -5.26 -15.67
CA LYS A 83 25.82 -3.96 -15.03
C LYS A 83 24.54 -3.30 -14.49
N THR A 84 23.40 -3.86 -14.85
CA THR A 84 22.09 -3.41 -14.42
C THR A 84 21.53 -4.42 -13.44
N HIS A 85 20.92 -3.93 -12.38
CA HIS A 85 20.49 -4.71 -11.21
C HIS A 85 18.99 -4.56 -11.00
N VAL A 86 18.32 -5.59 -10.48
CA VAL A 86 16.86 -5.57 -10.31
C VAL A 86 16.47 -5.30 -8.86
N VAL A 87 15.51 -4.41 -8.66
CA VAL A 87 14.86 -4.18 -7.36
C VAL A 87 13.37 -3.91 -7.58
N GLU A 88 12.55 -4.12 -6.56
CA GLU A 88 11.17 -3.67 -6.55
C GLU A 88 11.06 -2.63 -5.43
N LEU A 89 10.36 -1.53 -5.68
CA LEU A 89 10.12 -0.56 -4.60
C LEU A 89 8.97 -1.08 -3.73
N GLU A 90 9.13 -1.01 -2.42
CA GLU A 90 8.14 -1.47 -1.44
C GLU A 90 6.74 -0.87 -1.70
N MET A 91 6.64 0.39 -2.17
CA MET A 91 5.37 0.99 -2.59
C MET A 91 4.60 0.14 -3.61
N PHE A 92 5.29 -0.39 -4.63
CA PHE A 92 4.65 -1.23 -5.66
C PHE A 92 4.30 -2.62 -5.14
N HIS A 93 5.14 -3.18 -4.26
CA HIS A 93 4.81 -4.42 -3.56
C HIS A 93 3.59 -4.27 -2.65
N GLN A 94 3.47 -3.14 -1.94
CA GLN A 94 2.31 -2.78 -1.13
C GLN A 94 1.04 -2.67 -1.98
N PHE A 95 1.12 -2.04 -3.16
CA PHE A 95 -0.02 -2.03 -4.10
C PHE A 95 -0.37 -3.44 -4.58
N HIS A 96 0.62 -4.28 -4.89
CA HIS A 96 0.40 -5.66 -5.31
C HIS A 96 -0.38 -6.45 -4.25
N CYS A 97 0.08 -6.41 -2.98
CA CYS A 97 -0.61 -7.05 -1.87
C CYS A 97 -2.02 -6.49 -1.65
N LEU A 98 -2.19 -5.16 -1.77
CA LEU A 98 -3.48 -4.51 -1.61
C LEU A 98 -4.47 -4.91 -2.71
N LYS A 99 -4.02 -5.01 -3.97
CA LYS A 99 -4.83 -5.52 -5.09
C LYS A 99 -5.20 -6.98 -4.88
N TRP A 100 -4.26 -7.82 -4.45
CA TRP A 100 -4.53 -9.22 -4.15
C TRP A 100 -5.62 -9.36 -3.07
N LEU A 101 -5.52 -8.61 -1.98
CA LEU A 101 -6.54 -8.59 -0.91
C LEU A 101 -7.91 -8.11 -1.41
N ARG A 102 -7.94 -7.07 -2.25
CA ARG A 102 -9.18 -6.61 -2.90
C ARG A 102 -9.82 -7.73 -3.72
N ASP A 103 -9.05 -8.41 -4.56
CA ASP A 103 -9.57 -9.44 -5.44
C ASP A 103 -10.11 -10.62 -4.64
N GLN A 104 -9.36 -11.08 -3.62
CA GLN A 104 -9.81 -12.14 -2.72
C GLN A 104 -11.10 -11.78 -1.98
N PHE A 105 -11.24 -10.51 -1.56
CA PHE A 105 -12.47 -10.03 -0.94
C PHE A 105 -13.65 -10.12 -1.92
N TRP A 106 -13.47 -9.70 -3.17
CA TRP A 106 -14.55 -9.72 -4.16
C TRP A 106 -14.88 -11.12 -4.68
N GLU A 107 -13.90 -11.99 -4.83
CA GLU A 107 -14.11 -13.42 -5.15
C GLU A 107 -14.94 -14.10 -4.05
N LEU A 108 -14.56 -13.91 -2.78
CA LEU A 108 -15.30 -14.45 -1.65
C LEU A 108 -16.72 -13.89 -1.58
N ASN A 109 -16.88 -12.58 -1.80
CA ASN A 109 -18.19 -11.94 -1.85
C ASN A 109 -19.09 -12.56 -2.94
N ALA A 110 -18.55 -12.72 -4.16
CA ALA A 110 -19.29 -13.34 -5.26
C ALA A 110 -19.67 -14.80 -4.95
N ALA A 111 -18.77 -15.56 -4.34
CA ALA A 111 -18.99 -16.97 -3.99
C ALA A 111 -20.05 -17.17 -2.91
N LEU A 112 -20.15 -16.25 -1.93
CA LEU A 112 -21.10 -16.36 -0.82
C LEU A 112 -22.54 -16.02 -1.22
N GLY A 113 -22.77 -15.35 -2.34
CA GLY A 113 -24.08 -15.23 -2.99
C GLY A 113 -25.20 -14.60 -2.15
N ASP A 114 -24.87 -13.89 -1.06
CA ASP A 114 -25.84 -13.31 -0.14
C ASP A 114 -25.72 -11.77 -0.12
N PRO A 115 -26.42 -11.07 -1.03
CA PRO A 115 -26.46 -9.61 -1.06
C PRO A 115 -26.91 -8.99 0.26
N ALA A 116 -27.69 -9.70 1.09
CA ALA A 116 -28.25 -9.17 2.31
C ALA A 116 -27.18 -8.81 3.35
N LYS A 117 -26.04 -9.52 3.37
CA LYS A 117 -24.93 -9.22 4.31
C LYS A 117 -24.21 -7.92 3.99
N PHE A 118 -24.33 -7.42 2.76
CA PHE A 118 -23.66 -6.20 2.29
C PHE A 118 -24.61 -5.00 2.22
N ILE A 119 -25.92 -5.24 2.09
CA ILE A 119 -26.97 -4.20 2.18
C ILE A 119 -26.92 -3.51 3.55
N ASP A 120 -26.67 -4.26 4.63
CA ASP A 120 -26.58 -3.66 5.97
C ASP A 120 -25.33 -2.78 6.17
N PHE A 121 -24.33 -2.85 5.28
CA PHE A 121 -23.02 -2.22 5.50
C PHE A 121 -22.28 -1.76 4.22
N PRO A 122 -22.83 -0.83 3.43
CA PRO A 122 -22.21 -0.35 2.19
C PRO A 122 -20.79 0.22 2.39
N GLN A 123 -20.51 0.78 3.56
CA GLN A 123 -19.22 1.34 3.93
C GLN A 123 -18.11 0.30 4.16
N ARG A 124 -18.43 -0.99 4.33
CA ARG A 124 -17.45 -2.07 4.63
C ARG A 124 -16.71 -2.60 3.40
N ILE A 125 -17.08 -2.13 2.22
CA ILE A 125 -16.83 -2.86 0.96
C ILE A 125 -15.61 -2.30 0.21
N ASN A 126 -15.19 -1.06 0.50
CA ASN A 126 -14.24 -0.33 -0.34
C ASN A 126 -12.99 0.21 0.38
N HIS A 127 -12.71 -0.21 1.62
CA HIS A 127 -11.58 0.34 2.40
C HIS A 127 -10.21 0.23 1.73
N THR A 128 -10.08 -0.63 0.71
CA THR A 128 -8.89 -0.76 -0.11
C THR A 128 -8.42 0.58 -0.70
N ASP A 129 -9.33 1.44 -1.18
CA ASP A 129 -8.89 2.67 -1.85
C ASP A 129 -8.36 3.74 -0.87
N TYR A 130 -8.83 3.74 0.39
CA TYR A 130 -8.18 4.52 1.45
C TYR A 130 -6.73 4.09 1.64
N LEU A 131 -6.48 2.78 1.73
CA LEU A 131 -5.13 2.24 1.90
C LEU A 131 -4.24 2.53 0.70
N ARG A 132 -4.80 2.53 -0.52
CA ARG A 132 -4.06 2.97 -1.72
C ARG A 132 -3.55 4.40 -1.56
N GLN A 133 -4.39 5.34 -1.11
CA GLN A 133 -3.95 6.72 -0.86
C GLN A 133 -2.87 6.80 0.24
N VAL A 134 -2.94 5.97 1.28
CA VAL A 134 -1.90 5.89 2.32
C VAL A 134 -0.57 5.44 1.72
N ILE A 135 -0.59 4.42 0.86
CA ILE A 135 0.61 3.92 0.16
C ILE A 135 1.21 5.02 -0.72
N GLU A 136 0.41 5.71 -1.53
CA GLU A 136 0.89 6.84 -2.36
C GLU A 136 1.45 7.99 -1.51
N CYS A 137 0.77 8.34 -0.42
CA CYS A 137 1.18 9.42 0.46
C CYS A 137 2.47 9.10 1.20
N HIS A 138 2.71 7.83 1.54
CA HIS A 138 3.94 7.42 2.18
C HIS A 138 5.07 7.30 1.15
N GLY A 139 4.80 6.74 -0.03
CA GLY A 139 5.76 6.58 -1.11
C GLY A 139 7.00 5.80 -0.67
N ASP A 140 6.82 4.55 -0.22
CA ASP A 140 7.93 3.74 0.28
C ASP A 140 8.91 3.35 -0.84
N MET A 141 10.03 4.06 -0.88
CA MET A 141 11.12 3.86 -1.84
C MET A 141 12.14 2.82 -1.38
N THR A 142 11.90 2.10 -0.28
CA THR A 142 12.82 1.04 0.17
C THR A 142 12.86 -0.06 -0.91
N PRO A 143 14.05 -0.51 -1.36
CA PRO A 143 14.12 -1.56 -2.38
C PRO A 143 14.07 -2.95 -1.76
N ILE A 144 13.16 -3.76 -2.29
CA ILE A 144 13.20 -5.22 -2.23
C ILE A 144 14.28 -5.70 -3.19
N THR A 145 15.22 -6.49 -2.67
CA THR A 145 16.31 -7.07 -3.46
C THR A 145 15.92 -8.44 -3.97
N PHE A 146 16.58 -8.89 -5.02
CA PHE A 146 16.33 -10.18 -5.63
C PHE A 146 17.60 -11.02 -5.67
N GLU A 147 17.39 -12.32 -5.74
CA GLU A 147 18.40 -13.32 -6.01
C GLU A 147 18.01 -14.10 -7.26
N TRP A 148 18.98 -14.38 -8.14
CA TRP A 148 18.77 -15.26 -9.28
C TRP A 148 19.01 -16.71 -8.85
N ILE A 149 18.03 -17.58 -9.10
CA ILE A 149 18.06 -19.00 -8.76
C ILE A 149 18.18 -19.81 -10.05
N PRO A 150 19.36 -20.39 -10.37
CA PRO A 150 19.59 -21.13 -11.60
C PRO A 150 18.62 -22.30 -11.82
N GLU A 151 18.21 -22.97 -10.74
CA GLU A 151 17.36 -24.17 -10.80
C GLU A 151 15.97 -23.89 -11.37
N ILE A 152 15.41 -22.72 -11.06
CA ILE A 152 14.08 -22.29 -11.54
C ILE A 152 14.17 -21.29 -12.69
N HIS A 153 15.39 -20.94 -13.13
CA HIS A 153 15.65 -19.92 -14.14
C HIS A 153 14.86 -18.62 -13.86
N GLY A 154 14.89 -18.17 -12.61
CA GLY A 154 14.04 -17.09 -12.14
C GLY A 154 14.59 -16.35 -10.93
N PHE A 155 13.92 -15.25 -10.58
CA PHE A 155 14.28 -14.42 -9.44
C PHE A 155 13.42 -14.76 -8.21
N ILE A 156 14.02 -14.68 -7.03
CA ILE A 156 13.32 -14.69 -5.74
C ILE A 156 13.53 -13.34 -5.06
N ALA A 157 12.44 -12.75 -4.59
CA ALA A 157 12.46 -11.50 -3.81
C ALA A 157 12.83 -11.77 -2.35
N HIS A 158 13.67 -10.90 -1.80
CA HIS A 158 14.05 -10.87 -0.39
C HIS A 158 13.28 -9.77 0.33
N HIS A 159 12.14 -10.14 0.92
CA HIS A 159 11.22 -9.19 1.59
C HIS A 159 11.66 -8.73 2.98
N SER A 160 12.80 -9.23 3.49
CA SER A 160 13.36 -8.79 4.79
C SER A 160 14.28 -7.58 4.60
N THR A 161 13.67 -6.44 4.30
CA THR A 161 14.35 -5.16 4.02
C THR A 161 14.33 -4.24 5.25
N GLU A 162 15.41 -3.48 5.45
CA GLU A 162 15.50 -2.54 6.57
C GLU A 162 14.80 -1.23 6.21
N HIS A 163 13.79 -0.84 7.01
CA HIS A 163 12.95 0.32 6.78
C HIS A 163 13.19 1.43 7.83
N GLN A 164 12.96 2.68 7.45
CA GLN A 164 12.92 3.80 8.39
C GLN A 164 11.48 4.14 8.77
N CYS A 165 10.99 3.53 9.84
CA CYS A 165 9.63 3.75 10.34
C CYS A 165 9.57 4.82 11.44
N ARG A 166 8.38 5.40 11.63
CA ARG A 166 8.05 6.08 12.90
C ARG A 166 7.97 5.03 13.99
N ASN A 167 8.48 5.34 15.19
CA ASN A 167 8.41 4.40 16.30
C ASN A 167 6.95 4.10 16.67
N PHE A 168 6.55 2.85 16.50
CA PHE A 168 5.16 2.42 16.74
C PHE A 168 4.80 2.53 18.23
N ASP A 169 5.67 2.07 19.13
CA ASP A 169 5.39 2.04 20.56
C ASP A 169 5.21 3.45 21.13
N ASP A 170 6.04 4.40 20.71
CA ASP A 170 5.93 5.80 21.12
C ASP A 170 4.57 6.39 20.69
N ILE A 171 4.16 6.15 19.44
CA ILE A 171 2.85 6.61 18.92
C ILE A 171 1.71 5.92 19.68
N PHE A 172 1.80 4.60 19.84
CA PHE A 172 0.76 3.79 20.46
C PHE A 172 0.55 4.17 21.93
N GLN A 173 1.64 4.33 22.69
CA GLN A 173 1.59 4.76 24.08
C GLN A 173 1.05 6.19 24.21
N TRP A 174 1.52 7.11 23.36
CA TRP A 174 1.02 8.48 23.32
C TRP A 174 -0.49 8.54 23.07
N ALA A 175 -1.01 7.72 22.15
CA ALA A 175 -2.43 7.62 21.84
C ALA A 175 -3.23 6.97 22.98
N THR A 176 -2.68 5.90 23.58
CA THR A 176 -3.30 5.19 24.70
C THR A 176 -3.58 6.12 25.88
N LEU A 177 -2.63 6.98 26.24
CA LEU A 177 -2.79 7.96 27.33
C LEU A 177 -3.91 8.98 27.09
N ARG A 178 -4.38 9.13 25.85
CA ARG A 178 -5.43 10.06 25.43
C ARG A 178 -6.76 9.37 25.14
N ASN A 179 -6.80 8.04 25.17
CA ASN A 179 -8.00 7.26 24.86
C ASN A 179 -9.03 7.36 26.01
N THR A 180 -9.71 8.49 26.08
CA THR A 180 -10.64 8.86 27.16
C THR A 180 -12.08 9.06 26.68
N THR A 181 -12.34 8.87 25.38
CA THR A 181 -13.63 9.18 24.74
C THR A 181 -14.66 8.06 24.91
N GLY A 182 -14.23 6.84 25.22
CA GLY A 182 -15.08 5.65 25.24
C GLY A 182 -15.51 5.15 23.85
N LEU A 183 -15.09 5.83 22.78
CA LEU A 183 -15.37 5.43 21.40
C LEU A 183 -14.43 4.30 20.96
N ARG A 184 -14.93 3.41 20.09
CA ARG A 184 -14.15 2.29 19.54
C ARG A 184 -14.13 2.37 18.02
N ALA A 185 -12.94 2.21 17.45
CA ALA A 185 -12.72 2.03 16.02
C ALA A 185 -12.11 0.63 15.80
N ASP A 186 -12.85 -0.42 16.20
CA ASP A 186 -12.47 -1.79 15.88
C ASP A 186 -13.07 -2.21 14.53
N GLY A 187 -12.62 -3.35 13.97
CA GLY A 187 -13.10 -3.84 12.67
C GLY A 187 -14.57 -4.28 12.65
N LYS A 188 -15.33 -4.13 13.76
CA LYS A 188 -16.74 -4.46 13.85
C LYS A 188 -17.60 -3.22 13.60
N HIS A 189 -17.75 -2.82 12.34
CA HIS A 189 -18.68 -1.74 11.98
C HIS A 189 -20.15 -2.09 12.25
N LYS A 190 -20.80 -1.35 13.15
CA LYS A 190 -22.26 -1.27 13.18
C LYS A 190 -22.65 0.09 12.62
N ASN A 191 -23.12 0.12 11.38
CA ASN A 191 -23.54 1.37 10.76
C ASN A 191 -24.98 1.66 11.16
N VAL A 192 -25.28 2.95 11.36
CA VAL A 192 -26.64 3.47 11.40
C VAL A 192 -26.81 4.25 10.11
N GLU A 193 -27.86 3.96 9.35
CA GLU A 193 -28.15 4.75 8.15
C GLU A 193 -28.48 6.19 8.53
N LEU A 194 -27.67 7.10 8.01
CA LEU A 194 -27.93 8.53 8.11
C LEU A 194 -28.86 8.94 6.96
N LYS A 195 -29.90 9.72 7.28
CA LYS A 195 -30.86 10.22 6.30
C LYS A 195 -30.31 11.35 5.42
N HIS A 196 -29.24 12.02 5.87
CA HIS A 196 -28.64 13.16 5.22
C HIS A 196 -27.11 13.00 5.16
N PRO A 197 -26.41 13.67 4.22
CA PRO A 197 -24.96 13.77 4.24
C PRO A 197 -24.45 14.40 5.54
N GLU A 198 -23.24 14.03 5.94
CA GLU A 198 -22.54 14.62 7.08
C GLU A 198 -22.27 16.11 6.80
N SER A 199 -22.27 16.94 7.84
CA SER A 199 -22.13 18.40 7.70
C SER A 199 -20.70 18.88 7.38
N PHE A 200 -19.74 17.97 7.30
CA PHE A 200 -18.30 18.27 7.16
C PHE A 200 -17.67 17.63 5.92
N ASP A 201 -18.49 17.09 5.01
CA ASP A 201 -18.04 16.68 3.68
C ASP A 201 -18.00 17.87 2.71
#